data_AF-A0A521GIG6-F1
#
_entry.id   AF-A0A521GIG6-F1
#
_cell.length_a   1.000
_cell.length_b   1.000
_cell.length_c   1.000
_cell.angle_alpha   90.00
_cell.angle_beta   90.00
_cell.angle_gamma   90.00
#
_symmetry.space_group_name_H-M   'P 1'
#
loop_
_entity.id
_entity.type
_entity.pdbx_description
1 polymer ?
#
loop_
_entity_poly.entity_id
_entity_poly.type
_entity_poly.pdbx_seq_one_letter_code
_entity_poly.pdbx_strand_id
1 'polypeptide(L)'
;MKQSANHFHVLNTVTEYTRFYGLPAPAHPLLTVIDLSSLKNLPEGAGAKAVDTPVVQQLYMVSLKRNLRGAAIRYGHKSYDYNEGVLSFLAPGQGCWWAGAGRELAQSVNWEEVSGWTLLVHPDLLSKYPLGQKIAQYGFFSYQVNEALHLSAGEEQQMDALVETIRRENERPIDAFSQDVIIAQLDVLMTYANRFYHRQFLTRRTAETDHNGGAILSRFEASLNAYFAQTPESRPTEKPLPTVQHFADELNISPAYLSDMLRSLTGQNTQQHIHHALIERAKRLLLSTPLSINETAYQLGFEYPPYFSRLFKNKTGFTPAEFRLSMQ
;
A
#
# COMPACT_ATOMS: atom_id res chain seq x y z
N MET A 1 16.20 -32.41 3.19
CA MET A 1 16.85 -31.21 2.60
C MET A 1 16.17 -29.98 3.16
N LYS A 2 16.90 -29.14 3.91
CA LYS A 2 16.39 -27.84 4.38
C LYS A 2 16.07 -27.00 3.13
N GLN A 3 14.83 -26.57 2.97
CA GLN A 3 14.50 -25.55 1.97
C GLN A 3 15.33 -24.32 2.30
N SER A 4 16.22 -23.94 1.39
CA SER A 4 16.99 -22.71 1.44
C SER A 4 16.01 -21.56 1.63
N ALA A 5 16.18 -20.77 2.70
CA ALA A 5 15.37 -19.57 2.89
C ALA A 5 15.54 -18.68 1.66
N ASN A 6 14.44 -18.37 0.96
CA ASN A 6 14.45 -17.35 -0.08
C ASN A 6 14.98 -16.05 0.56
N HIS A 7 16.17 -15.60 0.17
CA HIS A 7 16.70 -14.33 0.64
C HIS A 7 15.86 -13.21 0.01
N PHE A 8 15.31 -12.35 0.86
CA PHE A 8 14.54 -11.19 0.44
C PHE A 8 15.46 -9.97 0.37
N HIS A 9 15.19 -9.09 -0.56
CA HIS A 9 15.91 -7.82 -0.65
C HIS A 9 15.05 -6.71 -0.06
N VAL A 10 15.57 -6.05 0.98
CA VAL A 10 14.93 -4.90 1.58
C VAL A 10 15.56 -3.63 1.02
N LEU A 11 14.71 -2.73 0.55
CA LEU A 11 15.08 -1.45 -0.05
C LEU A 11 14.64 -0.34 0.89
N ASN A 12 15.60 0.21 1.63
CA ASN A 12 15.38 1.21 2.65
C ASN A 12 15.35 2.62 2.07
N THR A 13 16.13 2.89 1.03
CA THR A 13 16.27 4.24 0.46
C THR A 13 15.83 4.33 -1.00
N VAL A 14 15.51 5.54 -1.46
CA VAL A 14 15.22 5.78 -2.89
C VAL A 14 16.43 5.43 -3.77
N THR A 15 17.65 5.63 -3.28
CA THR A 15 18.90 5.26 -3.97
C THR A 15 19.09 3.75 -4.08
N GLU A 16 18.78 3.01 -3.01
CA GLU A 16 18.78 1.54 -3.06
C GLU A 16 17.75 1.02 -4.05
N TYR A 17 16.55 1.63 -4.06
CA TYR A 17 15.51 1.28 -5.02
C TYR A 17 15.98 1.50 -6.46
N THR A 18 16.46 2.70 -6.80
CA THR A 18 16.89 2.96 -8.17
C THR A 18 18.06 2.07 -8.58
N ARG A 19 19.05 1.87 -7.70
CA ARG A 19 20.18 0.98 -7.95
C ARG A 19 19.75 -0.47 -8.18
N PHE A 20 18.82 -0.98 -7.37
CA PHE A 20 18.33 -2.35 -7.48
C PHE A 20 17.66 -2.61 -8.84
N TYR A 21 16.86 -1.65 -9.32
CA TYR A 21 16.17 -1.73 -10.60
C TYR A 21 16.98 -1.19 -11.80
N GLY A 22 18.24 -0.79 -11.61
CA GLY A 22 19.11 -0.27 -12.67
C GLY A 22 18.69 1.11 -13.22
N LEU A 23 17.95 1.88 -12.43
CA LEU A 23 17.46 3.22 -12.77
C LEU A 23 18.52 4.30 -12.48
N PRO A 24 18.41 5.49 -13.09
CA PRO A 24 19.29 6.62 -12.79
C PRO A 24 19.32 6.98 -11.30
N ALA A 25 20.46 7.53 -10.85
CA ALA A 25 20.59 8.02 -9.49
C ALA A 25 19.57 9.15 -9.22
N PRO A 26 18.89 9.15 -8.06
CA PRO A 26 17.91 10.18 -7.76
C PRO A 26 18.61 11.51 -7.47
N ALA A 27 18.02 12.62 -7.92
CA ALA A 27 18.51 13.97 -7.62
C ALA A 27 18.35 14.34 -6.13
N HIS A 28 17.41 13.71 -5.43
CA HIS A 28 17.09 13.98 -4.04
C HIS A 28 17.21 12.71 -3.18
N PRO A 29 17.77 12.79 -1.96
CA PRO A 29 18.06 11.61 -1.13
C PRO A 29 16.82 10.91 -0.55
N LEU A 30 15.66 11.58 -0.52
CA LEU A 30 14.43 11.08 0.11
C LEU A 30 13.22 11.02 -0.84
N LEU A 31 13.39 11.42 -2.10
CA LEU A 31 12.29 11.49 -3.08
C LEU A 31 12.82 11.22 -4.48
N THR A 32 12.05 10.53 -5.30
CA THR A 32 12.33 10.44 -6.73
C THR A 32 11.06 10.21 -7.53
N VAL A 33 11.04 10.70 -8.77
CA VAL A 33 9.99 10.46 -9.75
C VAL A 33 10.60 9.70 -10.92
N ILE A 34 10.09 8.50 -11.17
CA ILE A 34 10.54 7.61 -12.24
C ILE A 34 9.52 7.69 -13.38
N ASP A 35 10.00 7.96 -14.59
CA ASP A 35 9.19 7.80 -15.81
C ASP A 35 9.15 6.31 -16.19
N LEU A 36 7.96 5.73 -16.29
CA LEU A 36 7.81 4.33 -16.65
C LEU A 36 8.14 4.07 -18.13
N SER A 37 8.04 5.08 -18.99
CA SER A 37 8.40 4.95 -20.40
C SER A 37 9.92 4.81 -20.60
N SER A 38 10.74 5.27 -19.65
CA SER A 38 12.19 5.09 -19.72
C SER A 38 12.62 3.65 -19.41
N LEU A 39 11.73 2.80 -18.88
CA LEU A 39 12.01 1.39 -18.61
C LEU A 39 12.29 0.60 -19.91
N LYS A 40 11.81 1.09 -21.06
CA LYS A 40 12.06 0.50 -22.39
C LYS A 40 13.54 0.54 -22.79
N ASN A 41 14.27 1.50 -22.23
CA ASN A 41 15.69 1.73 -22.53
C ASN A 41 16.62 1.02 -21.54
N LEU A 42 16.07 0.26 -20.59
CA LEU A 42 16.88 -0.51 -19.66
C LEU A 42 17.50 -1.73 -20.38
N PRO A 43 18.74 -2.13 -20.03
CA PRO A 43 19.36 -3.31 -20.59
C PRO A 43 18.49 -4.57 -20.42
N GLU A 44 18.49 -5.47 -21.41
CA GLU A 44 17.81 -6.76 -21.34
C GLU A 44 18.13 -7.47 -20.01
N GLY A 45 17.09 -7.84 -19.26
CA GLY A 45 17.22 -8.51 -17.96
C GLY A 45 17.13 -7.62 -16.72
N ALA A 46 17.14 -6.28 -16.84
CA ALA A 46 16.90 -5.38 -15.71
C ALA A 46 15.49 -5.54 -15.10
N GLY A 47 14.48 -5.72 -15.94
CA GLY A 47 13.11 -6.06 -15.52
C GLY A 47 12.97 -7.49 -14.98
N ALA A 48 13.83 -8.43 -15.40
CA ALA A 48 13.76 -9.83 -14.96
C ALA A 48 14.24 -10.03 -13.50
N LYS A 49 15.18 -9.20 -13.01
CA LYS A 49 15.61 -9.22 -11.59
C LYS A 49 14.47 -8.89 -10.63
N ALA A 50 13.50 -8.07 -11.05
CA ALA A 50 12.33 -7.65 -10.27
C ALA A 50 11.32 -8.78 -10.02
N VAL A 51 11.30 -9.80 -10.88
CA VAL A 51 10.27 -10.84 -10.91
C VAL A 51 10.68 -12.05 -10.07
N ASP A 52 11.98 -12.39 -10.09
CA ASP A 52 12.50 -13.59 -9.43
C ASP A 52 12.95 -13.34 -7.98
N THR A 53 13.09 -12.07 -7.56
CA THR A 53 13.57 -11.70 -6.22
C THR A 53 12.46 -11.02 -5.42
N PRO A 54 11.98 -11.60 -4.32
CA PRO A 54 10.97 -10.95 -3.50
C PRO A 54 11.58 -9.75 -2.76
N VAL A 55 11.01 -8.58 -3.02
CA VAL A 55 11.48 -7.27 -2.53
C VAL A 55 10.48 -6.67 -1.55
N VAL A 56 11.00 -6.08 -0.47
CA VAL A 56 10.24 -5.21 0.41
C VAL A 56 10.84 -3.82 0.42
N GLN A 57 10.02 -2.82 0.12
CA GLN A 57 10.46 -1.43 0.15
C GLN A 57 9.97 -0.74 1.44
N GLN A 58 10.81 0.11 2.02
CA GLN A 58 10.44 1.00 3.13
C GLN A 58 10.03 2.40 2.64
N LEU A 59 9.58 2.49 1.39
CA LEU A 59 9.16 3.71 0.71
C LEU A 59 7.64 3.73 0.53
N TYR A 60 7.04 4.91 0.65
CA TYR A 60 5.74 5.17 0.04
C TYR A 60 5.92 5.19 -1.47
N MET A 61 5.04 4.50 -2.18
CA MET A 61 5.02 4.47 -3.64
C MET A 61 3.65 4.86 -4.15
N VAL A 62 3.62 5.76 -5.12
CA VAL A 62 2.44 6.11 -5.89
C VAL A 62 2.79 5.92 -7.36
N SER A 63 2.07 5.05 -8.07
CA SER A 63 2.36 4.76 -9.47
C SER A 63 1.11 4.87 -10.33
N LEU A 64 1.18 5.72 -11.36
CA LEU A 64 0.20 5.77 -12.43
C LEU A 64 0.75 4.96 -13.62
N LYS A 65 0.07 3.87 -13.97
CA LYS A 65 0.47 2.94 -15.03
C LYS A 65 -0.56 2.94 -16.15
N ARG A 66 -0.10 2.98 -17.39
CA ARG A 66 -0.93 2.97 -18.61
C ARG A 66 -0.49 1.85 -19.55
N ASN A 67 -1.40 1.46 -20.45
CA ASN A 67 -1.14 0.48 -21.52
C ASN A 67 -0.61 -0.88 -20.99
N LEU A 68 -1.19 -1.38 -19.90
CA LEU A 68 -0.86 -2.71 -19.36
C LEU A 68 -1.55 -3.81 -20.19
N ARG A 69 -1.23 -3.91 -21.48
CA ARG A 69 -1.78 -4.92 -22.39
C ARG A 69 -1.13 -6.29 -22.15
N GLY A 70 -1.94 -7.35 -22.22
CA GLY A 70 -1.48 -8.75 -22.03
C GLY A 70 -1.21 -9.15 -20.58
N ALA A 71 -1.20 -8.17 -19.67
CA ALA A 71 -1.13 -8.41 -18.24
C ALA A 71 -2.53 -8.75 -17.73
N ALA A 72 -2.87 -10.03 -17.60
CA ALA A 72 -3.97 -10.45 -16.74
C ALA A 72 -3.58 -10.19 -15.27
N ILE A 73 -3.33 -8.93 -14.89
CA ILE A 73 -3.09 -8.58 -13.50
C ILE A 73 -4.42 -8.81 -12.81
N ARG A 74 -4.51 -9.96 -12.13
CA ARG A 74 -5.60 -10.28 -11.22
C ARG A 74 -5.44 -9.37 -10.01
N TYR A 75 -5.97 -8.16 -10.13
CA TYR A 75 -6.32 -7.35 -8.97
C TYR A 75 -7.68 -7.89 -8.49
N GLY A 76 -7.64 -8.77 -7.48
CA GLY A 76 -8.83 -9.45 -6.98
C GLY A 76 -9.40 -10.51 -7.93
N HIS A 77 -10.74 -10.60 -7.98
CA HIS A 77 -11.48 -11.68 -8.65
C HIS A 77 -11.97 -11.35 -10.09
N LYS A 78 -11.70 -10.16 -10.63
CA LYS A 78 -12.20 -9.75 -11.96
C LYS A 78 -11.05 -9.46 -12.94
N SER A 79 -11.23 -9.85 -14.21
CA SER A 79 -10.37 -9.49 -15.34
C SER A 79 -10.86 -8.18 -15.95
N TYR A 80 -9.96 -7.23 -16.20
CA TYR A 80 -10.29 -5.92 -16.76
C TYR A 80 -9.53 -5.69 -18.08
N ASP A 81 -10.16 -4.98 -19.02
CA ASP A 81 -9.57 -4.54 -20.27
C ASP A 81 -8.93 -3.15 -20.07
N TYR A 82 -7.60 -3.08 -20.10
CA TYR A 82 -6.84 -1.91 -19.66
C TYR A 82 -6.50 -0.95 -20.83
N ASN A 83 -7.40 0.00 -21.12
CA ASN A 83 -7.10 1.16 -21.97
C ASN A 83 -6.95 2.48 -21.18
N GLU A 84 -7.36 2.53 -19.91
CA GLU A 84 -7.29 3.72 -19.03
C GLU A 84 -6.21 3.57 -17.94
N GLY A 85 -5.71 4.69 -17.42
CA GLY A 85 -4.63 4.76 -16.43
C GLY A 85 -5.04 4.23 -15.05
N VAL A 86 -4.15 3.43 -14.47
CA VAL A 86 -4.30 2.80 -13.16
C VAL A 86 -3.37 3.46 -12.15
N LEU A 87 -3.94 4.08 -11.12
CA LEU A 87 -3.21 4.59 -9.98
C LEU A 87 -3.12 3.51 -8.89
N SER A 88 -1.91 3.27 -8.40
CA SER A 88 -1.59 2.24 -7.40
C SER A 88 -0.72 2.80 -6.29
N PHE A 89 -0.87 2.25 -5.09
CA PHE A 89 -0.23 2.75 -3.87
C PHE A 89 0.41 1.59 -3.12
N LEU A 90 1.59 1.82 -2.55
CA LEU A 90 2.21 0.93 -1.57
C LEU A 90 2.77 1.75 -0.41
N ALA A 91 2.59 1.24 0.81
CA ALA A 91 3.17 1.79 2.01
C ALA A 91 4.52 1.12 2.35
N PRO A 92 5.38 1.77 3.15
CA PRO A 92 6.58 1.15 3.71
C PRO A 92 6.30 -0.20 4.38
N GLY A 93 7.15 -1.19 4.14
CA GLY A 93 7.01 -2.53 4.71
C GLY A 93 5.93 -3.39 4.04
N GLN A 94 5.30 -2.90 2.97
CA GLN A 94 4.51 -3.74 2.07
C GLN A 94 5.44 -4.33 1.01
N GLY A 95 5.46 -5.66 0.91
CA GLY A 95 6.19 -6.30 -0.16
C GLY A 95 5.41 -6.24 -1.46
N CYS A 96 6.10 -5.88 -2.53
CA CYS A 96 5.58 -6.03 -3.88
C CYS A 96 5.92 -7.44 -4.36
N TRP A 97 5.20 -8.43 -3.85
CA TRP A 97 5.26 -9.79 -4.40
C TRP A 97 4.15 -9.92 -5.43
N TRP A 98 4.51 -10.35 -6.64
CA TRP A 98 3.58 -10.91 -7.61
C TRP A 98 3.09 -12.30 -7.13
N ALA A 99 2.60 -12.37 -5.89
CA ALA A 99 2.15 -13.61 -5.27
C ALA A 99 0.85 -14.08 -5.95
N GLY A 100 0.99 -14.98 -6.93
CA GLY A 100 -0.11 -15.62 -7.65
C GLY A 100 -0.19 -15.27 -9.14
N ALA A 101 0.54 -14.24 -9.57
CA ALA A 101 0.79 -13.93 -10.96
C ALA A 101 2.20 -14.44 -11.28
N GLY A 102 2.32 -15.75 -11.54
CA GLY A 102 3.61 -16.41 -11.73
C GLY A 102 4.49 -15.72 -12.78
N ARG A 103 5.73 -16.17 -12.91
CA ARG A 103 6.70 -15.78 -13.96
C ARG A 103 6.06 -15.55 -15.35
N GLU A 104 5.01 -16.32 -15.66
CA GLU A 104 4.16 -16.19 -16.86
C GLU A 104 3.47 -14.81 -17.01
N LEU A 105 2.97 -14.19 -15.94
CA LEU A 105 2.29 -12.89 -16.03
C LEU A 105 3.27 -11.73 -16.26
N ALA A 106 4.44 -11.77 -15.62
CA ALA A 106 5.48 -10.78 -15.85
C ALA A 106 6.07 -10.90 -17.27
N GLN A 107 6.04 -12.09 -17.85
CA GLN A 107 6.40 -12.37 -19.25
C GLN A 107 5.27 -12.03 -20.23
N SER A 108 4.01 -11.98 -19.79
CA SER A 108 2.86 -11.64 -20.64
C SER A 108 2.56 -10.14 -20.71
N VAL A 109 3.17 -9.33 -19.83
CA VAL A 109 3.08 -7.86 -19.91
C VAL A 109 4.01 -7.35 -20.99
N ASN A 110 3.46 -6.64 -21.97
CA ASN A 110 4.30 -5.89 -22.91
C ASN A 110 4.85 -4.62 -22.25
N TRP A 111 6.01 -4.73 -21.60
CA TRP A 111 6.69 -3.61 -20.95
C TRP A 111 7.10 -2.49 -21.92
N GLU A 112 7.16 -2.77 -23.23
CA GLU A 112 7.48 -1.77 -24.26
C GLU A 112 6.34 -0.78 -24.51
N GLU A 113 5.11 -1.08 -24.11
CA GLU A 113 3.97 -0.17 -24.27
C GLU A 113 3.62 0.58 -22.99
N VAL A 114 4.13 0.12 -21.85
CA VAL A 114 3.87 0.71 -20.54
C VAL A 114 4.37 2.15 -20.49
N SER A 115 3.52 3.03 -19.97
CA SER A 115 3.84 4.43 -19.75
C SER A 115 3.22 4.92 -18.44
N GLY A 116 3.57 6.14 -18.05
CA GLY A 116 3.16 6.75 -16.78
C GLY A 116 4.36 7.03 -15.87
N TRP A 117 4.14 7.08 -14.57
CA TRP A 117 5.17 7.48 -13.61
C TRP A 117 5.05 6.72 -12.29
N THR A 118 6.15 6.67 -11.56
CA THR A 118 6.21 6.19 -10.18
C THR A 118 6.91 7.21 -9.31
N LEU A 119 6.19 7.72 -8.32
CA LEU A 119 6.69 8.60 -7.28
C LEU A 119 7.06 7.75 -6.06
N LEU A 120 8.29 7.88 -5.59
CA LEU A 120 8.79 7.25 -4.37
C LEU A 120 9.12 8.31 -3.33
N VAL A 121 8.63 8.10 -2.11
CA VAL A 121 8.84 9.02 -0.99
C VAL A 121 9.32 8.24 0.22
N HIS A 122 10.49 8.61 0.73
CA HIS A 122 11.01 8.07 1.99
C HIS A 122 10.21 8.65 3.19
N PRO A 123 9.83 7.83 4.19
CA PRO A 123 9.04 8.29 5.34
C PRO A 123 9.64 9.49 6.08
N ASP A 124 10.96 9.57 6.18
CA ASP A 124 11.67 10.67 6.84
C ASP A 124 11.36 12.04 6.25
N LEU A 125 11.07 12.12 4.94
CA LEU A 125 10.67 13.37 4.30
C LEU A 125 9.41 13.95 4.96
N LEU A 126 8.48 13.06 5.32
CA LEU A 126 7.15 13.41 5.84
C LEU A 126 7.12 13.51 7.36
N SER A 127 8.07 12.89 8.05
CA SER A 127 8.09 12.68 9.51
C SER A 127 7.90 13.96 10.34
N LYS A 128 8.42 15.10 9.85
CA LYS A 128 8.36 16.41 10.54
C LYS A 128 7.14 17.24 10.17
N TYR A 129 6.31 16.77 9.24
CA TYR A 129 5.19 17.53 8.68
C TYR A 129 3.85 16.88 9.05
N PRO A 130 2.75 17.66 9.12
CA PRO A 130 1.41 17.10 9.34
C PRO A 130 1.04 16.00 8.35
N LEU A 131 1.57 16.07 7.12
CA LEU A 131 1.38 15.04 6.08
C LEU A 131 1.84 13.65 6.53
N GLY A 132 2.89 13.53 7.36
CA GLY A 132 3.36 12.24 7.87
C GLY A 132 2.34 11.52 8.76
N GLN A 133 1.49 12.27 9.48
CA GLN A 133 0.40 11.68 10.26
C GLN A 133 -0.84 11.42 9.39
N LYS A 134 -1.15 12.36 8.48
CA LYS A 134 -2.28 12.27 7.55
C LYS A 134 -2.14 11.09 6.59
N ILE A 135 -0.94 10.82 6.09
CA ILE A 135 -0.70 9.77 5.09
C ILE A 135 -1.04 8.37 5.60
N ALA A 136 -0.86 8.11 6.89
CA ALA A 136 -1.21 6.84 7.53
C ALA A 136 -2.73 6.62 7.65
N GLN A 137 -3.54 7.67 7.49
CA GLN A 137 -5.01 7.61 7.58
C GLN A 137 -5.66 7.32 6.21
N TYR A 138 -4.92 7.44 5.12
CA TYR A 138 -5.44 7.17 3.79
C TYR A 138 -5.62 5.66 3.55
N GLY A 139 -6.88 5.23 3.42
CA GLY A 139 -7.25 3.82 3.23
C GLY A 139 -6.66 3.16 1.98
N PHE A 140 -6.26 3.95 0.97
CA PHE A 140 -5.62 3.42 -0.24
C PHE A 140 -4.18 2.91 -0.02
N PHE A 141 -3.52 3.28 1.08
CA PHE A 141 -2.22 2.70 1.46
C PHE A 141 -2.36 1.39 2.25
N SER A 142 -3.49 1.15 2.92
CA SER A 142 -3.78 -0.11 3.62
C SER A 142 -4.29 -1.22 2.68
N TYR A 143 -3.85 -1.20 1.42
CA TYR A 143 -4.48 -2.00 0.38
C TYR A 143 -3.59 -3.17 -0.07
N GLN A 144 -4.00 -4.38 0.30
CA GLN A 144 -3.51 -5.61 -0.33
C GLN A 144 -4.11 -5.73 -1.74
N VAL A 145 -3.40 -5.22 -2.76
CA VAL A 145 -3.31 -5.70 -4.16
C VAL A 145 -4.60 -6.18 -4.86
N ASN A 146 -5.78 -5.68 -4.51
CA ASN A 146 -7.04 -6.14 -5.11
C ASN A 146 -7.83 -5.13 -5.97
N GLU A 147 -7.54 -3.82 -6.00
CA GLU A 147 -8.30 -2.86 -6.79
C GLU A 147 -7.43 -1.64 -7.12
N ALA A 148 -7.12 -1.51 -8.41
CA ALA A 148 -6.49 -0.34 -9.00
C ALA A 148 -7.43 0.88 -8.95
N LEU A 149 -6.91 2.05 -8.59
CA LEU A 149 -7.64 3.31 -8.70
C LEU A 149 -7.64 3.78 -10.16
N HIS A 150 -8.67 3.41 -10.91
CA HIS A 150 -8.98 3.96 -12.24
C HIS A 150 -9.29 5.47 -12.21
N LEU A 151 -8.63 6.19 -13.11
CA LEU A 151 -8.80 7.62 -13.29
C LEU A 151 -9.50 7.87 -14.62
N SER A 152 -10.34 8.91 -14.66
CA SER A 152 -10.80 9.47 -15.93
C SER A 152 -9.67 10.27 -16.58
N ALA A 153 -9.74 10.51 -17.89
CA ALA A 153 -8.72 11.27 -18.62
C ALA A 153 -8.41 12.65 -18.00
N GLY A 154 -9.43 13.36 -17.47
CA GLY A 154 -9.23 14.64 -16.81
C GLY A 154 -8.51 14.53 -15.46
N GLU A 155 -8.77 13.48 -14.69
CA GLU A 155 -8.10 13.23 -13.42
C GLU A 155 -6.66 12.75 -13.63
N GLU A 156 -6.42 11.93 -14.66
CA GLU A 156 -5.08 11.56 -15.09
C GLU A 156 -4.25 12.80 -15.42
N GLN A 157 -4.80 13.72 -16.23
CA GLN A 157 -4.11 14.96 -16.59
C GLN A 157 -3.79 15.81 -15.36
N GLN A 158 -4.70 15.86 -14.37
CA GLN A 158 -4.45 16.55 -13.10
C GLN A 158 -3.31 15.92 -12.31
N MET A 159 -3.27 14.59 -12.21
CA MET A 159 -2.21 13.87 -11.50
C MET A 159 -0.86 14.01 -12.20
N ASP A 160 -0.82 13.91 -13.53
CA ASP A 160 0.39 14.13 -14.32
C ASP A 160 0.95 15.54 -14.12
N ALA A 161 0.09 16.56 -14.14
CA ALA A 161 0.51 17.95 -13.93
C ALA A 161 1.15 18.15 -12.54
N LEU A 162 0.57 17.56 -11.49
CA LEU A 162 1.11 17.63 -10.13
C LEU A 162 2.46 16.92 -10.01
N VAL A 163 2.58 15.71 -10.54
CA VAL A 163 3.85 14.97 -10.50
C VAL A 163 4.94 15.67 -11.30
N GLU A 164 4.58 16.29 -12.41
CA GLU A 164 5.51 17.06 -13.21
C GLU A 164 5.98 18.33 -12.45
N THR A 165 5.11 18.98 -11.66
CA THR A 165 5.57 20.06 -10.76
C THR A 165 6.52 19.56 -9.67
N ILE A 166 6.26 18.38 -9.09
CA ILE A 166 7.12 17.75 -8.08
C ILE A 166 8.48 17.39 -8.69
N ARG A 167 8.48 16.80 -9.88
CA ARG A 167 9.70 16.44 -10.62
C ARG A 167 10.57 17.68 -10.86
N ARG A 168 9.99 18.76 -11.38
CA ARG A 168 10.73 20.00 -11.62
C ARG A 168 11.30 20.61 -10.34
N GLU A 169 10.55 20.56 -9.24
CA GLU A 169 11.06 21.06 -7.95
C GLU A 169 12.20 20.18 -7.42
N ASN A 170 12.11 18.86 -7.61
CA ASN A 170 13.12 17.89 -7.21
C ASN A 170 14.43 17.99 -8.00
N GLU A 171 14.39 18.49 -9.24
CA GLU A 171 15.57 18.67 -10.10
C GLU A 171 16.24 20.05 -9.93
N ARG A 172 15.61 20.97 -9.18
CA ARG A 172 16.19 22.29 -8.89
C ARG A 172 17.28 22.19 -7.83
N PRO A 173 18.25 23.12 -7.85
CA PRO A 173 19.17 23.29 -6.73
C PRO A 173 18.39 23.52 -5.43
N ILE A 174 18.73 22.76 -4.39
CA ILE A 174 18.06 22.85 -3.09
C ILE A 174 18.33 24.21 -2.46
N ASP A 175 17.26 24.87 -2.01
CA ASP A 175 17.28 26.08 -1.20
C ASP A 175 16.50 25.90 0.11
N ALA A 176 16.33 26.98 0.87
CA ALA A 176 15.68 26.96 2.17
C ALA A 176 14.17 26.62 2.11
N PHE A 177 13.55 26.66 0.93
CA PHE A 177 12.11 26.47 0.72
C PHE A 177 11.76 25.20 -0.05
N SER A 178 12.71 24.61 -0.78
CA SER A 178 12.46 23.46 -1.67
C SER A 178 11.71 22.32 -0.97
N GLN A 179 12.08 22.00 0.28
CA GLN A 179 11.43 20.93 1.02
C GLN A 179 9.96 21.26 1.37
N ASP A 180 9.66 22.49 1.82
CA ASP A 180 8.30 22.92 2.14
C ASP A 180 7.40 22.89 0.89
N VAL A 181 7.94 23.33 -0.25
CA VAL A 181 7.25 23.30 -1.54
C VAL A 181 6.93 21.87 -1.97
N ILE A 182 7.90 20.95 -1.88
CA ILE A 182 7.70 19.53 -2.18
C ILE A 182 6.61 18.94 -1.28
N ILE A 183 6.64 19.20 0.03
CA ILE A 183 5.64 18.69 0.96
C ILE A 183 4.24 19.22 0.64
N ALA A 184 4.10 20.50 0.33
CA ALA A 184 2.81 21.08 -0.03
C ALA A 184 2.25 20.44 -1.32
N GLN A 185 3.09 20.22 -2.32
CA GLN A 185 2.69 19.55 -3.56
C GLN A 185 2.30 18.08 -3.34
N LEU A 186 3.03 17.37 -2.47
CA LEU A 186 2.68 16.01 -2.06
C LEU A 186 1.32 15.98 -1.34
N ASP A 187 1.02 16.91 -0.45
CA ASP A 187 -0.28 16.94 0.23
C ASP A 187 -1.44 17.17 -0.76
N VAL A 188 -1.25 18.06 -1.74
CA VAL A 188 -2.23 18.27 -2.82
C VAL A 188 -2.43 16.99 -3.62
N LEU A 189 -1.35 16.32 -4.03
CA LEU A 189 -1.40 15.04 -4.76
C LEU A 189 -2.15 13.96 -3.97
N MET A 190 -1.84 13.81 -2.68
CA MET A 190 -2.50 12.81 -1.83
C MET A 190 -3.97 13.15 -1.58
N THR A 191 -4.31 14.44 -1.50
CA THR A 191 -5.69 14.90 -1.35
C THR A 191 -6.52 14.58 -2.60
N TYR A 192 -5.97 14.79 -3.81
CA TYR A 192 -6.63 14.39 -5.05
C TYR A 192 -6.75 12.87 -5.17
N ALA A 193 -5.69 12.12 -4.87
CA ALA A 193 -5.74 10.66 -4.82
C ALA A 193 -6.86 10.18 -3.89
N ASN A 194 -6.99 10.76 -2.70
CA ASN A 194 -8.07 10.44 -1.77
C ASN A 194 -9.45 10.78 -2.33
N ARG A 195 -9.58 11.93 -3.01
CA ARG A 195 -10.83 12.33 -3.67
C ARG A 195 -11.25 11.34 -4.75
N PHE A 196 -10.31 10.89 -5.59
CA PHE A 196 -10.59 9.94 -6.66
C PHE A 196 -10.90 8.56 -6.09
N TYR A 197 -10.15 8.13 -5.06
CA TYR A 197 -10.41 6.91 -4.30
C TYR A 197 -11.86 6.90 -3.82
N HIS A 198 -12.29 7.91 -3.05
CA HIS A 198 -13.67 8.02 -2.60
C HIS A 198 -14.68 8.06 -3.75
N ARG A 199 -14.40 8.80 -4.84
CA ARG A 199 -15.27 8.85 -6.01
C ARG A 199 -15.51 7.48 -6.61
N GLN A 200 -14.50 6.61 -6.71
CA GLN A 200 -14.70 5.28 -7.26
C GLN A 200 -15.66 4.42 -6.43
N PHE A 201 -15.61 4.55 -5.11
CA PHE A 201 -16.65 3.97 -4.26
C PHE A 201 -17.99 4.63 -4.58
N LEU A 202 -18.05 5.96 -4.74
CA LEU A 202 -19.27 6.68 -5.06
C LEU A 202 -19.91 6.30 -6.41
N THR A 203 -19.14 6.16 -7.49
CA THR A 203 -19.70 5.80 -8.80
C THR A 203 -20.14 4.35 -8.85
N ARG A 204 -19.46 3.43 -8.14
CA ARG A 204 -19.95 2.06 -7.93
C ARG A 204 -21.28 2.01 -7.15
N ARG A 205 -21.58 3.01 -6.30
CA ARG A 205 -22.90 3.14 -5.61
C ARG A 205 -24.09 3.27 -6.56
N THR A 206 -23.88 3.68 -7.81
CA THR A 206 -24.99 3.94 -8.75
C THR A 206 -25.34 2.72 -9.59
N ALA A 207 -24.40 1.79 -9.76
CA ALA A 207 -24.58 0.63 -10.64
C ALA A 207 -25.00 -0.64 -9.87
N GLU A 208 -24.59 -0.80 -8.62
CA GLU A 208 -24.84 -2.02 -7.85
C GLU A 208 -25.18 -1.69 -6.38
N THR A 209 -26.49 -1.64 -6.05
CA THR A 209 -27.11 -1.70 -4.70
C THR A 209 -26.94 -0.54 -3.70
N ASP A 210 -28.10 -0.06 -3.23
CA ASP A 210 -28.44 0.69 -2.00
C ASP A 210 -27.45 1.73 -1.46
N HIS A 211 -27.95 2.98 -1.35
CA HIS A 211 -27.30 4.15 -0.77
C HIS A 211 -26.64 3.97 0.62
N ASN A 212 -26.90 2.86 1.31
CA ASN A 212 -26.38 2.51 2.64
C ASN A 212 -24.99 1.84 2.63
N GLY A 213 -24.60 1.12 1.57
CA GLY A 213 -23.37 0.29 1.58
C GLY A 213 -22.07 1.09 1.75
N GLY A 214 -21.89 2.15 0.97
CA GLY A 214 -20.68 3.01 1.05
C GLY A 214 -20.56 3.80 2.36
N ALA A 215 -21.69 4.19 2.96
CA ALA A 215 -21.70 4.84 4.27
C ALA A 215 -21.32 3.85 5.39
N ILE A 216 -21.76 2.59 5.28
CA ILE A 216 -21.39 1.51 6.19
C ILE A 216 -19.89 1.22 6.09
N LEU A 217 -19.32 1.13 4.87
CA LEU A 217 -17.88 0.94 4.68
C LEU A 217 -17.08 2.08 5.33
N SER A 218 -17.43 3.34 5.05
CA SER A 218 -16.71 4.49 5.63
C SER A 218 -16.77 4.51 7.16
N ARG A 219 -17.92 4.16 7.75
CA ARG A 219 -18.08 4.04 9.20
C ARG A 219 -17.31 2.85 9.77
N PHE A 220 -17.27 1.72 9.05
CA PHE A 220 -16.47 0.56 9.42
C PHE A 220 -14.98 0.90 9.44
N GLU A 221 -14.45 1.55 8.41
CA GLU A 221 -13.05 1.98 8.35
C GLU A 221 -12.71 2.97 9.46
N ALA A 222 -13.59 3.95 9.72
CA ALA A 222 -13.41 4.90 10.82
C ALA A 222 -13.38 4.20 12.19
N SER A 223 -14.29 3.26 12.44
CA SER A 223 -14.32 2.46 13.68
C SER A 223 -13.08 1.57 13.79
N LEU A 224 -12.67 0.89 12.72
CA LEU A 224 -11.48 0.05 12.67
C LEU A 224 -10.22 0.86 12.98
N ASN A 225 -10.08 2.05 12.39
CA ASN A 225 -8.97 2.95 12.65
C ASN A 225 -9.00 3.48 14.09
N ALA A 226 -10.16 3.89 14.60
CA ALA A 226 -10.33 4.33 15.99
C ALA A 226 -10.00 3.23 17.00
N TYR A 227 -10.29 1.97 16.66
CA TYR A 227 -9.98 0.81 17.47
C TYR A 227 -8.46 0.64 17.67
N PHE A 228 -7.68 0.86 16.61
CA PHE A 228 -6.23 0.69 16.60
C PHE A 228 -5.41 1.96 16.89
N ALA A 229 -6.03 3.15 16.83
CA ALA A 229 -5.40 4.44 17.11
C ALA A 229 -5.10 4.67 18.61
N GLN A 230 -5.70 3.88 19.51
CA GLN A 230 -5.49 4.01 20.96
C GLN A 230 -4.03 3.65 21.32
N THR A 231 -3.32 4.59 21.93
CA THR A 231 -1.92 4.47 22.34
C THR A 231 -1.73 3.43 23.46
N PRO A 232 -0.54 2.81 23.57
CA PRO A 232 -0.22 1.83 24.61
C PRO A 232 -0.47 2.34 26.03
N GLU A 233 -0.28 3.63 26.30
CA GLU A 233 -0.45 4.23 27.64
C GLU A 233 -1.92 4.46 28.04
N SER A 234 -2.85 4.47 27.07
CA SER A 234 -4.29 4.69 27.31
C SER A 234 -5.12 3.43 27.12
N ARG A 235 -4.47 2.29 26.87
CA ARG A 235 -5.13 1.00 26.63
C ARG A 235 -5.22 0.24 27.96
N PRO A 236 -6.41 -0.24 28.36
CA PRO A 236 -6.48 -1.28 29.38
C PRO A 236 -5.60 -2.45 28.92
N THR A 237 -4.86 -3.05 29.84
CA THR A 237 -3.90 -4.15 29.61
C THR A 237 -4.49 -5.39 28.90
N GLU A 238 -5.79 -5.41 28.62
CA GLU A 238 -6.55 -6.56 28.13
C GLU A 238 -7.66 -6.16 27.13
N LYS A 239 -7.39 -5.26 26.17
CA LYS A 239 -8.37 -5.06 25.08
C LYS A 239 -8.28 -6.27 24.12
N PRO A 240 -9.35 -7.08 23.98
CA PRO A 240 -9.31 -8.32 23.19
C PRO A 240 -9.09 -8.03 21.70
N LEU A 241 -8.86 -9.05 20.88
CA LEU A 241 -8.83 -8.84 19.43
C LEU A 241 -10.18 -8.31 18.92
N PRO A 242 -10.19 -7.36 17.98
CA PRO A 242 -11.42 -6.91 17.37
C PRO A 242 -12.08 -8.06 16.59
N THR A 243 -13.40 -8.20 16.74
CA THR A 243 -14.19 -9.25 16.10
C THR A 243 -15.15 -8.66 15.06
N VAL A 244 -15.62 -9.48 14.11
CA VAL A 244 -16.68 -9.07 13.19
C VAL A 244 -17.92 -8.60 13.95
N GLN A 245 -18.27 -9.29 15.04
CA GLN A 245 -19.41 -8.95 15.89
C GLN A 245 -19.28 -7.54 16.47
N HIS A 246 -18.10 -7.18 16.99
CA HIS A 246 -17.84 -5.87 17.56
C HIS A 246 -18.20 -4.72 16.60
N PHE A 247 -17.74 -4.81 15.35
CA PHE A 247 -18.03 -3.78 14.34
C PHE A 247 -19.46 -3.85 13.83
N ALA A 248 -20.04 -5.04 13.73
CA ALA A 248 -21.42 -5.21 13.33
C ALA A 248 -22.38 -4.54 14.34
N ASP A 249 -22.11 -4.72 15.64
CA ASP A 249 -22.87 -4.10 16.73
C ASP A 249 -22.73 -2.58 16.71
N GLU A 250 -21.51 -2.05 16.55
CA GLU A 250 -21.27 -0.60 16.48
C GLU A 250 -21.98 0.05 15.27
N LEU A 251 -22.11 -0.70 14.18
CA LEU A 251 -22.76 -0.25 12.96
C LEU A 251 -24.28 -0.50 12.95
N ASN A 252 -24.81 -1.19 13.97
CA ASN A 252 -26.21 -1.64 14.08
C ASN A 252 -26.67 -2.51 12.89
N ILE A 253 -25.83 -3.46 12.46
CA ILE A 253 -26.12 -4.40 11.37
C ILE A 253 -25.69 -5.83 11.73
N SER A 254 -26.15 -6.83 10.99
CA SER A 254 -25.73 -8.21 11.24
C SER A 254 -24.29 -8.47 10.74
N PRO A 255 -23.52 -9.34 11.42
CA PRO A 255 -22.17 -9.74 10.98
C PRO A 255 -22.11 -10.31 9.56
N ALA A 256 -23.14 -11.08 9.18
CA ALA A 256 -23.29 -11.65 7.84
C ALA A 256 -23.50 -10.54 6.81
N TYR A 257 -24.41 -9.61 7.08
CA TYR A 257 -24.67 -8.47 6.20
C TYR A 257 -23.44 -7.58 6.05
N LEU A 258 -22.73 -7.26 7.13
CA LEU A 258 -21.47 -6.50 7.07
C LEU A 258 -20.42 -7.24 6.23
N SER A 259 -20.29 -8.56 6.40
CA SER A 259 -19.31 -9.36 5.66
C SER A 259 -19.62 -9.44 4.16
N ASP A 260 -20.89 -9.62 3.80
CA ASP A 260 -21.32 -9.69 2.40
C ASP A 260 -21.27 -8.31 1.74
N MET A 261 -21.64 -7.25 2.46
CA MET A 261 -21.53 -5.87 2.01
C MET A 261 -20.08 -5.45 1.77
N LEU A 262 -19.18 -5.72 2.72
CA LEU A 262 -17.75 -5.45 2.51
C LEU A 262 -17.20 -6.29 1.36
N ARG A 263 -17.63 -7.55 1.23
CA ARG A 263 -17.19 -8.41 0.13
C ARG A 263 -17.67 -7.90 -1.23
N SER A 264 -18.90 -7.39 -1.34
CA SER A 264 -19.41 -6.84 -2.60
C SER A 264 -18.72 -5.52 -2.96
N LEU A 265 -18.41 -4.68 -1.96
CA LEU A 265 -17.82 -3.36 -2.17
C LEU A 265 -16.30 -3.39 -2.38
N THR A 266 -15.58 -4.27 -1.67
CA THR A 266 -14.11 -4.26 -1.59
C THR A 266 -13.46 -5.60 -2.00
N GLY A 267 -14.26 -6.60 -2.37
CA GLY A 267 -13.78 -7.96 -2.63
C GLY A 267 -13.31 -8.73 -1.39
N GLN A 268 -13.47 -8.18 -0.18
CA GLN A 268 -12.98 -8.77 1.08
C GLN A 268 -14.07 -8.77 2.15
N ASN A 269 -14.14 -9.83 2.95
CA ASN A 269 -15.04 -9.86 4.10
C ASN A 269 -14.47 -9.09 5.30
N THR A 270 -15.31 -8.82 6.30
CA THR A 270 -14.95 -8.09 7.51
C THR A 270 -13.74 -8.68 8.23
N GLN A 271 -13.65 -10.01 8.36
CA GLN A 271 -12.52 -10.65 9.04
C GLN A 271 -11.19 -10.40 8.31
N GLN A 272 -11.22 -10.35 6.98
CA GLN A 272 -10.03 -10.03 6.18
C GLN A 272 -9.58 -8.59 6.41
N HIS A 273 -10.50 -7.62 6.47
CA HIS A 273 -10.20 -6.23 6.82
C HIS A 273 -9.58 -6.11 8.22
N ILE A 274 -10.16 -6.80 9.20
CA ILE A 274 -9.64 -6.83 10.58
C ILE A 274 -8.22 -7.40 10.62
N HIS A 275 -8.00 -8.56 10.00
CA HIS A 275 -6.68 -9.17 9.93
C HIS A 275 -5.68 -8.23 9.24
N HIS A 276 -6.08 -7.51 8.19
CA HIS A 276 -5.20 -6.58 7.51
C HIS A 276 -4.73 -5.45 8.45
N ALA A 277 -5.67 -4.74 9.07
CA ALA A 277 -5.34 -3.64 9.99
C ALA A 277 -4.48 -4.11 11.17
N LEU A 278 -4.74 -5.32 11.68
CA LEU A 278 -3.97 -5.96 12.73
C LEU A 278 -2.52 -6.24 12.29
N ILE A 279 -2.32 -6.74 11.07
CA ILE A 279 -0.98 -7.03 10.53
C ILE A 279 -0.20 -5.75 10.28
N GLU A 280 -0.82 -4.71 9.75
CA GLU A 280 -0.15 -3.41 9.55
C GLU A 280 0.26 -2.77 10.89
N ARG A 281 -0.58 -2.89 11.92
CA ARG A 281 -0.20 -2.50 13.29
C ARG A 281 0.94 -3.34 13.82
N ALA A 282 0.91 -4.66 13.60
CA ALA A 282 1.97 -5.58 14.02
C ALA A 282 3.31 -5.20 13.38
N LYS A 283 3.34 -4.97 12.05
CA LYS A 283 4.54 -4.51 11.35
C LYS A 283 5.10 -3.24 11.98
N ARG A 284 4.26 -2.22 12.22
CA ARG A 284 4.68 -0.99 12.88
C ARG A 284 5.29 -1.25 14.27
N LEU A 285 4.65 -2.07 15.10
CA LEU A 285 5.19 -2.41 16.44
C LEU A 285 6.51 -3.17 16.35
N LEU A 286 6.62 -4.12 15.42
CA LEU A 286 7.84 -4.91 15.22
C LEU A 286 9.05 -4.04 14.83
N LEU A 287 8.82 -2.93 14.12
CA LEU A 287 9.85 -2.01 13.62
C LEU A 287 10.15 -0.85 14.58
N SER A 288 9.13 -0.31 15.25
CA SER A 288 9.25 0.90 16.09
C SER A 288 9.53 0.61 17.57
N THR A 289 9.50 -0.65 18.01
CA THR A 289 9.66 -1.00 19.42
C THR A 289 10.67 -2.14 19.61
N PRO A 290 11.36 -2.19 20.77
CA PRO A 290 12.26 -3.29 21.12
C PRO A 290 11.53 -4.53 21.67
N LEU A 291 10.19 -4.56 21.69
CA LEU A 291 9.39 -5.63 22.28
C LEU A 291 9.72 -6.99 21.65
N SER A 292 9.73 -8.07 22.41
CA SER A 292 9.81 -9.43 21.87
C SER A 292 8.59 -9.76 20.98
N ILE A 293 8.70 -10.82 20.19
CA ILE A 293 7.57 -11.30 19.36
C ILE A 293 6.35 -11.65 20.23
N ASN A 294 6.60 -12.20 21.42
CA ASN A 294 5.54 -12.55 22.37
C ASN A 294 4.90 -11.30 22.97
N GLU A 295 5.69 -10.33 23.41
CA GLU A 295 5.16 -9.05 23.92
C GLU A 295 4.39 -8.27 22.85
N THR A 296 4.86 -8.32 21.59
CA THR A 296 4.15 -7.73 20.46
C THR A 296 2.79 -8.41 20.26
N ALA A 297 2.73 -9.75 20.36
CA ALA A 297 1.48 -10.49 20.26
C ALA A 297 0.50 -10.10 21.38
N TYR A 298 0.97 -10.06 22.63
CA TYR A 298 0.14 -9.65 23.75
C TYR A 298 -0.36 -8.20 23.61
N GLN A 299 0.50 -7.28 23.18
CA GLN A 299 0.12 -5.88 22.96
C GLN A 299 -0.94 -5.71 21.85
N LEU A 300 -0.92 -6.60 20.87
CA LEU A 300 -1.93 -6.66 19.81
C LEU A 300 -3.25 -7.29 20.28
N GLY A 301 -3.30 -7.89 21.47
CA GLY A 301 -4.49 -8.52 22.05
C GLY A 301 -4.56 -10.05 21.84
N PHE A 302 -3.49 -10.69 21.38
CA PHE A 302 -3.45 -12.14 21.25
C PHE A 302 -3.20 -12.82 22.60
N GLU A 303 -4.08 -13.74 22.99
CA GLU A 303 -3.86 -14.60 24.16
C GLU A 303 -2.73 -15.62 23.94
N TYR A 304 -2.55 -16.06 22.69
CA TYR A 304 -1.57 -17.08 22.32
C TYR A 304 -0.62 -16.58 21.21
N PRO A 305 0.65 -16.25 21.54
CA PRO A 305 1.65 -15.81 20.58
C PRO A 305 1.89 -16.72 19.35
N PRO A 306 1.75 -18.06 19.44
CA PRO A 306 1.83 -18.93 18.28
C PRO A 306 0.76 -18.65 17.22
N TYR A 307 -0.45 -18.27 17.64
CA TYR A 307 -1.53 -17.93 16.71
C TYR A 307 -1.22 -16.64 15.95
N PHE A 308 -0.70 -15.61 16.64
CA PHE A 308 -0.19 -14.40 16.02
C PHE A 308 0.88 -14.73 14.96
N SER A 309 1.87 -15.54 15.32
CA SER A 309 2.97 -15.88 14.41
C SER A 309 2.49 -16.58 13.15
N ARG A 310 1.51 -17.49 13.28
CA ARG A 310 0.89 -18.18 12.14
C ARG A 310 0.06 -17.22 11.27
N LEU A 311 -0.75 -16.36 11.88
CA LEU A 311 -1.54 -15.37 11.15
C LEU A 311 -0.62 -14.40 10.39
N PHE A 312 0.43 -13.91 11.05
CA PHE A 312 1.41 -13.01 10.45
C PHE A 312 2.11 -13.67 9.26
N LYS A 313 2.54 -14.92 9.40
CA LYS A 313 3.11 -15.70 8.29
C LYS A 313 2.14 -15.93 7.14
N ASN A 314 0.90 -16.29 7.44
CA ASN A 314 -0.11 -16.49 6.41
C ASN A 314 -0.43 -15.20 5.63
N LYS A 315 -0.34 -14.04 6.29
CA LYS A 315 -0.71 -12.74 5.69
C LYS A 315 0.44 -12.00 5.03
N THR A 316 1.66 -12.24 5.49
CA THR A 316 2.86 -11.54 4.99
C THR A 316 3.77 -12.43 4.15
N GLY A 317 3.73 -13.75 4.36
CA GLY A 317 4.73 -14.70 3.85
C GLY A 317 5.87 -15.00 4.84
N PHE A 318 5.97 -14.26 5.94
CA PHE A 318 7.11 -14.28 6.87
C PHE A 318 6.68 -14.55 8.30
N THR A 319 7.51 -15.19 9.10
CA THR A 319 7.34 -15.12 10.55
C THR A 319 7.60 -13.69 11.06
N PRO A 320 7.02 -13.28 12.19
CA PRO A 320 7.32 -11.98 12.80
C PRO A 320 8.82 -11.74 13.05
N ALA A 321 9.56 -12.80 13.41
CA ALA A 321 11.01 -12.74 13.63
C ALA A 321 11.78 -12.52 12.32
N GLU A 322 11.46 -13.27 11.26
CA GLU A 322 12.04 -13.06 9.92
C GLU A 322 11.76 -11.65 9.41
N PHE A 323 10.53 -11.15 9.61
CA PHE A 323 10.16 -9.80 9.21
C PHE A 323 10.91 -8.73 10.00
N ARG A 324 11.14 -8.89 11.31
CA ARG A 324 11.93 -7.93 12.06
C ARG A 324 13.39 -7.90 11.60
N LEU A 325 13.99 -9.08 11.42
CA LEU A 325 15.39 -9.21 11.02
C LEU A 325 15.65 -8.67 9.62
N SER A 326 14.68 -8.78 8.70
CA SER A 326 14.87 -8.26 7.35
C SER A 326 14.83 -6.73 7.25
N MET A 327 14.22 -6.05 8.24
CA MET A 327 13.99 -4.61 8.22
C MET A 327 14.87 -3.82 9.21
N GLN A 328 15.80 -4.50 9.89
CA GLN A 328 16.83 -3.92 10.76
C GLN A 328 18.18 -3.96 10.05
#